data_AF-A0A5E6UUB4-F1
#
_entry.id   AF-A0A5E6UUB4-F1
#
_cell.length_a   1.000
_cell.length_b   1.000
_cell.length_c   1.000
_cell.angle_alpha   90.00
_cell.angle_beta   90.00
_cell.angle_gamma   90.00
#
_symmetry.space_group_name_H-M   'P 1'
#
loop_
_entity.id
_entity.type
_entity.pdbx_description
1 polymer ?
#
loop_
_entity_poly.entity_id
_entity_poly.type
_entity_poly.pdbx_seq_one_letter_code
_entity_poly.pdbx_strand_id
1 'polypeptide(L)'
;MKSVALPLLVLIAFTGYTLSVMLQAEQSLIDFGISLMSRPDTAQVVIDLYLLATLAAIWMYKDARKRGQSGWSVLPYMVITAVFVSVGPLLYLVVRGLHDRELRA
;
A
#
# COMPACT_ATOMS: atom_id res chain seq x y z
N MET A 1 -19.17 -2.83 -13.19
CA MET A 1 -17.94 -2.94 -14.01
C MET A 1 -16.73 -2.14 -13.49
N LYS A 2 -16.89 -1.05 -12.72
CA LYS A 2 -15.77 -0.11 -12.43
C LYS A 2 -14.98 -0.29 -11.11
N SER A 3 -15.44 -1.10 -10.15
CA SER A 3 -14.90 -1.03 -8.77
C SER A 3 -13.47 -1.58 -8.57
N VAL A 4 -12.99 -2.50 -9.41
CA VAL A 4 -11.64 -3.13 -9.27
C VAL A 4 -10.66 -2.58 -10.28
N ALA A 5 -11.14 -2.15 -11.45
CA ALA A 5 -10.30 -1.79 -12.59
C ALA A 5 -9.35 -0.63 -12.25
N LEU A 6 -9.86 0.38 -11.54
CA LEU A 6 -9.05 1.53 -11.14
C LEU A 6 -7.95 1.14 -10.13
N PRO A 7 -8.25 0.53 -8.96
CA PRO A 7 -7.20 0.05 -8.05
C PRO A 7 -6.17 -0.86 -8.73
N LEU A 8 -6.61 -1.76 -9.62
CA LEU A 8 -5.72 -2.68 -10.32
C LEU A 8 -4.79 -1.95 -11.29
N LEU A 9 -5.33 -1.02 -12.08
CA LEU A 9 -4.53 -0.22 -13.02
C LEU A 9 -3.49 0.61 -12.27
N VAL A 10 -3.89 1.28 -11.18
CA VAL A 10 -2.98 2.07 -10.36
C VAL A 10 -1.93 1.18 -9.70
N LEU A 11 -2.31 0.01 -9.18
CA LEU A 11 -1.37 -0.95 -8.59
C LEU A 11 -0.31 -1.40 -9.60
N ILE A 12 -0.72 -1.78 -10.80
CA ILE A 12 0.20 -2.25 -11.86
C ILE A 12 1.13 -1.11 -12.28
N ALA A 13 0.57 0.06 -12.60
CA ALA A 13 1.35 1.20 -13.07
C ALA A 13 2.34 1.68 -12.01
N PHE A 14 1.88 1.86 -10.76
CA PHE A 14 2.72 2.37 -9.68
C PHE A 14 3.77 1.35 -9.24
N THR A 15 3.40 0.08 -9.05
CA THR A 15 4.38 -0.97 -8.70
C THR A 15 5.43 -1.13 -9.81
N GLY A 16 5.01 -1.10 -11.08
CA GLY A 16 5.94 -1.15 -12.22
C GLY A 16 6.91 0.04 -12.22
N TYR A 17 6.42 1.24 -11.94
CA TYR A 17 7.26 2.42 -11.78
C TYR A 17 8.21 2.29 -10.58
N THR A 18 7.73 1.86 -9.41
CA THR A 18 8.56 1.63 -8.22
C THR A 18 9.69 0.65 -8.51
N LEU A 19 9.39 -0.49 -9.15
CA LEU A 19 10.40 -1.47 -9.53
C LEU A 19 11.42 -0.88 -10.51
N SER A 20 10.97 -0.15 -11.53
CA SER A 20 11.86 0.51 -12.49
C SER A 20 12.83 1.48 -11.81
N VAL A 21 12.34 2.29 -10.87
CA VAL A 21 13.16 3.22 -10.09
C VAL A 21 14.14 2.45 -9.18
N MET A 22 13.70 1.41 -8.50
CA MET A 22 14.55 0.63 -7.60
C MET A 22 15.64 -0.15 -8.33
N LEU A 23 15.38 -0.64 -9.55
CA LEU A 23 16.38 -1.32 -10.36
C LEU A 23 17.48 -0.39 -10.87
N GLN A 24 17.19 0.92 -10.97
CA GLN A 24 18.15 1.95 -11.40
C GLN A 24 18.79 2.68 -10.22
N ALA A 25 18.32 2.44 -8.99
CA ALA A 25 18.81 3.12 -7.82
C ALA A 25 20.20 2.60 -7.43
N GLU A 26 21.17 3.51 -7.36
CA GLU A 26 22.54 3.19 -6.91
C GLU A 26 22.60 2.98 -5.38
N GLN A 27 21.69 3.62 -4.65
CA GLN A 27 21.60 3.54 -3.18
C GLN A 27 20.58 2.48 -2.74
N SER A 28 20.79 1.91 -1.56
CA SER A 28 19.82 1.00 -0.94
C SER A 28 18.55 1.74 -0.52
N LEU A 29 17.45 1.01 -0.35
CA LEU A 29 16.18 1.58 0.14
C LEU A 29 16.31 2.17 1.55
N ILE A 30 17.14 1.54 2.40
CA ILE A 30 17.38 2.01 3.77
C ILE A 30 18.17 3.32 3.73
N ASP A 31 19.23 3.39 2.94
CA ASP A 31 20.05 4.60 2.81
C ASP A 31 19.25 5.75 2.22
N PHE A 32 18.38 5.47 1.24
CA PHE A 32 17.42 6.43 0.72
C PHE A 32 16.50 6.97 1.83
N GLY A 33 15.95 6.08 2.67
CA GLY A 33 15.12 6.47 3.81
C GLY A 33 15.85 7.35 4.82
N ILE A 34 17.09 7.01 5.17
CA ILE A 34 17.94 7.82 6.06
C ILE A 34 18.20 9.20 5.44
N SER A 35 18.52 9.24 4.15
CA SER A 35 18.74 10.47 3.40
C SER A 35 17.50 11.38 3.43
N LEU A 36 16.31 10.83 3.20
CA LEU A 36 15.05 11.59 3.32
C LEU A 36 14.81 12.13 4.74
N MET A 37 15.17 11.37 5.77
CA MET A 37 15.01 11.81 7.16
C MET A 37 16.07 12.82 7.61
N SER A 38 17.17 12.96 6.87
CA SER A 38 18.29 13.86 7.24
C SER A 38 17.97 15.35 7.07
N ARG A 39 16.96 15.68 6.26
CA ARG A 39 16.52 17.06 6.03
C ARG A 39 15.08 17.27 6.54
N PRO A 40 14.78 18.37 7.24
CA PRO A 40 13.46 18.58 7.82
C PRO A 40 12.31 18.61 6.81
N ASP A 41 12.53 19.16 5.62
CA ASP A 41 11.56 19.28 4.54
C ASP A 41 11.13 17.91 3.98
N THR A 42 12.10 17.03 3.70
CA THR A 42 11.82 15.67 3.23
C THR A 42 11.34 14.76 4.37
N ALA A 43 11.84 14.94 5.59
CA ALA A 43 11.40 14.19 6.76
C ALA A 43 9.91 14.42 7.05
N GLN A 44 9.43 15.67 6.92
CA GLN A 44 8.01 15.99 7.07
C GLN A 44 7.12 15.16 6.12
N VAL A 45 7.54 15.01 4.85
CA VAL A 45 6.80 14.21 3.86
C VAL A 45 6.81 12.74 4.23
N VAL A 46 7.95 12.18 4.67
CA VAL A 46 8.03 10.78 5.12
C VAL A 46 7.10 10.54 6.32
N ILE A 47 7.12 11.43 7.31
CA ILE A 47 6.25 11.32 8.49
C ILE A 47 4.77 11.34 8.07
N ASP A 48 4.37 12.30 7.22
CA ASP A 48 3.00 12.40 6.72
C ASP A 48 2.56 11.12 5.98
N LEU A 49 3.43 10.58 5.11
CA LEU A 49 3.17 9.33 4.39
C LEU A 49 2.97 8.14 5.35
N TYR A 50 3.77 8.02 6.40
CA TYR A 50 3.63 6.94 7.37
C TYR A 50 2.43 7.12 8.32
N LEU A 51 2.02 8.36 8.61
CA LEU A 51 0.74 8.63 9.25
C LEU A 51 -0.42 8.18 8.36
N LEU A 52 -0.40 8.52 7.07
CA LEU A 52 -1.40 8.08 6.10
C LEU A 52 -1.43 6.55 5.96
N ALA A 53 -0.26 5.90 5.91
CA ALA A 53 -0.14 4.45 5.90
C ALA A 53 -0.74 3.80 7.15
N THR A 54 -0.54 4.40 8.31
CA THR A 54 -1.12 3.93 9.59
C THR A 54 -2.63 4.03 9.55
N LEU A 55 -3.18 5.15 9.07
CA LEU A 55 -4.62 5.32 8.89
C LEU A 55 -5.19 4.30 7.88
N ALA A 56 -4.48 4.05 6.78
CA ALA A 56 -4.86 3.03 5.81
C ALA A 56 -4.83 1.62 6.41
N ALA A 57 -3.83 1.29 7.23
CA ALA A 57 -3.74 0.00 7.92
C ALA A 57 -4.90 -0.21 8.91
N ILE A 58 -5.22 0.82 9.70
CA ILE A 58 -6.39 0.82 10.60
C ILE A 58 -7.69 0.65 9.79
N TRP A 59 -7.80 1.35 8.66
CA TRP A 59 -8.95 1.22 7.78
C TRP A 59 -9.08 -0.19 7.20
N MET A 60 -8.02 -0.79 6.67
CA MET A 60 -8.02 -2.17 6.16
C MET A 60 -8.47 -3.16 7.23
N TYR A 61 -7.92 -3.04 8.45
CA TYR A 61 -8.30 -3.89 9.58
C TYR A 61 -9.79 -3.76 9.91
N LYS A 62 -10.30 -2.53 10.03
CA LYS A 62 -11.73 -2.28 10.32
C LYS A 62 -12.63 -2.78 9.18
N ASP A 63 -12.22 -2.60 7.93
CA ASP A 63 -12.97 -3.06 6.75
C ASP A 63 -13.05 -4.59 6.70
N ALA A 64 -11.93 -5.29 6.92
CA ALA A 64 -11.90 -6.75 6.98
C ALA A 64 -12.81 -7.29 8.11
N ARG A 65 -12.75 -6.68 9.31
CA ARG A 65 -13.61 -7.06 10.43
C ARG A 65 -15.09 -6.82 10.14
N LYS A 66 -15.45 -5.71 9.50
CA LYS A 66 -16.84 -5.42 9.08
C LYS A 66 -17.37 -6.44 8.07
N ARG A 67 -16.50 -7.06 7.29
CA ARG A 67 -16.82 -8.09 6.29
C ARG A 67 -16.82 -9.51 6.85
N GLY A 68 -16.71 -9.68 8.17
CA GLY A 68 -16.67 -10.98 8.84
C GLY A 68 -15.33 -11.71 8.71
N GLN A 69 -14.29 -11.07 8.15
CA GLN A 69 -12.97 -11.67 8.03
C GLN A 69 -12.18 -11.54 9.34
N SER A 70 -11.22 -12.44 9.54
CA SER A 70 -10.24 -12.33 10.61
C SER A 70 -9.37 -11.08 10.42
N GLY A 71 -9.05 -10.37 11.51
CA GLY A 71 -8.10 -9.25 11.44
C GLY A 71 -6.70 -9.66 11.00
N TRP A 72 -6.37 -10.94 11.07
CA TRP A 72 -5.11 -11.48 10.54
C TRP A 72 -5.07 -11.52 9.01
N SER A 73 -6.23 -11.48 8.33
CA SER A 73 -6.26 -11.48 6.86
C SER A 73 -5.61 -10.24 6.26
N VAL A 74 -5.48 -9.16 7.04
CA VAL A 74 -4.87 -7.91 6.56
C VAL A 74 -3.35 -7.82 6.76
N LEU A 75 -2.76 -8.76 7.50
CA LEU A 75 -1.34 -8.73 7.85
C LEU A 75 -0.41 -8.69 6.62
N PRO A 76 -0.63 -9.47 5.55
CA PRO A 76 0.23 -9.40 4.36
C PRO A 76 0.24 -8.02 3.72
N TYR A 77 -0.92 -7.35 3.65
CA TYR A 77 -1.02 -6.00 3.10
C TYR A 77 -0.33 -4.98 4.02
N MET A 78 -0.41 -5.15 5.34
CA MET A 78 0.30 -4.28 6.30
C MET A 78 1.83 -4.39 6.16
N VAL A 79 2.36 -5.60 5.97
CA VAL A 79 3.80 -5.81 5.74
C VAL A 79 4.24 -5.11 4.45
N ILE A 80 3.48 -5.25 3.37
CA ILE A 80 3.75 -4.54 2.11
C ILE A 80 3.63 -3.03 2.30
N THR A 81 2.64 -2.56 3.06
CA THR A 81 2.44 -1.14 3.39
C THR A 81 3.63 -0.56 4.17
N ALA A 82 4.25 -1.32 5.07
CA ALA A 82 5.38 -0.83 5.86
C ALA A 82 6.59 -0.47 4.99
N VAL A 83 6.77 -1.17 3.85
CA VAL A 83 7.90 -0.98 2.94
C VAL A 83 7.53 -0.08 1.76
N PHE A 84 6.36 -0.30 1.16
CA PHE A 84 5.94 0.31 -0.10
C PHE A 84 4.71 1.22 0.04
N VAL A 85 4.29 1.52 1.27
CA VAL A 85 3.24 2.49 1.63
C VAL A 85 1.95 2.26 0.85
N SER A 86 1.76 2.89 -0.30
CA SER A 86 0.54 2.82 -1.11
C SER A 86 0.29 1.47 -1.78
N VAL A 87 1.32 0.64 -2.01
CA VAL A 87 1.15 -0.67 -2.68
C VAL A 87 0.25 -1.61 -1.87
N GLY A 88 0.40 -1.63 -0.55
CA GLY A 88 -0.37 -2.52 0.33
C GLY A 88 -1.89 -2.24 0.28
N PRO A 89 -2.37 -1.00 0.52
CA PRO A 89 -3.79 -0.65 0.44
C PRO A 89 -4.37 -0.81 -0.97
N LEU A 90 -3.58 -0.53 -2.02
CA LEU A 90 -4.01 -0.76 -3.40
C LEU A 90 -4.23 -2.25 -3.68
N LEU A 91 -3.30 -3.10 -3.24
CA LEU A 91 -3.45 -4.56 -3.35
C LEU A 91 -4.66 -5.06 -2.56
N TYR A 92 -4.88 -4.55 -1.35
CA TYR A 92 -6.06 -4.88 -0.56
C TYR A 92 -7.36 -4.53 -1.28
N LEU A 93 -7.45 -3.34 -1.89
CA LEU A 93 -8.62 -2.91 -2.67
C LEU A 93 -8.88 -3.81 -3.87
N VAL A 94 -7.83 -4.25 -4.56
CA VAL A 94 -7.94 -5.19 -5.69
C VAL A 94 -8.49 -6.53 -5.23
N VAL A 95 -7.86 -7.16 -4.22
CA VAL A 95 -8.27 -8.48 -3.72
C VAL A 95 -9.69 -8.44 -3.16
N ARG A 96 -9.99 -7.43 -2.34
CA ARG A 96 -11.34 -7.19 -1.81
C ARG A 96 -12.36 -7.08 -2.93
N GLY A 97 -12.09 -6.28 -3.95
CA GLY A 97 -13.06 -6.05 -5.02
C GLY A 97 -13.22 -7.26 -5.96
N LEU A 98 -12.21 -8.14 -6.07
CA LEU A 98 -12.35 -9.43 -6.76
C LEU A 98 -13.26 -10.38 -5.96
N HIS A 99 -13.05 -10.48 -4.65
CA HIS A 99 -13.89 -11.28 -3.76
C HIS A 99 -15.36 -10.81 -3.78
N ASP A 100 -15.59 -9.50 -3.79
CA ASP A 100 -16.93 -8.92 -3.91
C ASP A 100 -17.62 -9.22 -5.25
N ARG A 101 -16.85 -9.53 -6.31
CA ARG A 101 -17.42 -9.96 -7.60
C ARG A 101 -17.78 -11.43 -7.59
N GLU A 102 -16.94 -12.27 -7.00
CA GLU A 102 -17.18 -13.71 -6.88
C GLU A 102 -18.47 -13.99 -6.10
N LEU A 103 -18.71 -13.26 -5.00
CA LEU A 103 -19.95 -13.37 -4.21
C LEU A 103 -21.23 -12.91 -4.94
N ARG A 104 -21.10 -12.22 -6.08
CA ARG A 104 -22.24 -11.68 -6.86
C ARG A 104 -22.50 -12.46 -8.16
N ALA A 105 -21.60 -13.37 -8.52
CA ALA A 105 -21.74 -14.25 -9.69
C ALA A 105 -22.50 -15.51 -9.30
#